data_AF-A0A928ZFI6-F1
#
_entry.id   AF-A0A928ZFI6-F1
#
_cell.length_a   1.000
_cell.length_b   1.000
_cell.length_c   1.000
_cell.angle_alpha   90.00
_cell.angle_beta   90.00
_cell.angle_gamma   90.00
#
_symmetry.space_group_name_H-M   'P 1'
#
loop_
_entity.id
_entity.type
_entity.pdbx_description
1 polymer ?
#
loop_
_entity_poly.entity_id
_entity_poly.type
_entity_poly.pdbx_seq_one_letter_code
_entity_poly.pdbx_strand_id
1 'polypeptide(L)' 'MKSFATIDFWQAYAKLSPEMKEKAQKAYQLWQKNLLHPSLHFKGQWKIVFHQGTLTKE' A
#
# COMPACT_ATOMS: atom_id res chain seq x y z
N MET A 1 -7.31 8.11 0.85
CA MET A 1 -7.71 6.90 0.09
C MET A 1 -8.60 6.02 0.97
N LYS A 2 -9.66 5.44 0.40
CA LYS A 2 -10.44 4.38 1.08
C LYS A 2 -9.75 3.05 0.78
N SER A 3 -9.04 2.51 1.76
CA SER A 3 -8.49 1.15 1.73
C SER A 3 -9.51 0.21 2.38
N PHE A 4 -9.69 -0.96 1.78
CA PHE A 4 -10.53 -2.02 2.33
C PHE A 4 -9.65 -3.24 2.59
N ALA A 5 -9.82 -3.84 3.76
CA ALA A 5 -9.17 -5.07 4.15
C ALA A 5 -10.24 -6.10 4.51
N THR A 6 -10.01 -7.35 4.10
CA THR A 6 -10.92 -8.45 4.41
C THR A 6 -10.79 -8.87 5.87
N ILE A 7 -11.80 -9.58 6.38
CA ILE A 7 -11.76 -10.13 7.75
C ILE A 7 -10.58 -11.12 7.89
N ASP A 8 -10.34 -11.96 6.87
CA ASP A 8 -9.20 -12.88 6.84
C ASP A 8 -7.86 -12.15 6.91
N PHE A 9 -7.75 -10.99 6.26
CA PHE A 9 -6.54 -10.16 6.35
C PHE A 9 -6.27 -9.74 7.79
N TRP A 10 -7.29 -9.26 8.51
CA TRP A 10 -7.14 -8.84 9.91
C TRP A 10 -6.80 -10.02 10.83
N GLN A 11 -7.37 -11.20 10.58
CA GLN A 11 -7.04 -12.41 11.33
C GLN A 11 -5.60 -12.86 11.10
N ALA A 12 -5.11 -12.80 9.87
CA ALA A 12 -3.72 -13.09 9.55
C ALA A 12 -2.77 -12.03 10.13
N TYR A 13 -3.13 -10.75 10.00
CA TYR A 13 -2.38 -9.62 10.55
C TYR A 13 -2.26 -9.70 12.07
N ALA A 14 -3.33 -10.10 12.76
CA ALA A 14 -3.33 -10.26 14.22
C ALA A 14 -2.31 -11.31 14.70
N LYS A 15 -2.05 -12.35 13.90
CA LYS A 15 -1.08 -13.43 14.19
C LYS A 15 0.38 -13.01 13.96
N LEU A 16 0.64 -11.88 13.32
CA LEU A 16 2.00 -11.40 13.07
C LEU A 16 2.70 -10.93 14.35
N SER A 17 4.02 -11.05 14.37
CA SER A 17 4.86 -10.50 15.43
C SER A 17 4.74 -8.96 15.50
N PRO A 18 4.97 -8.35 16.67
CA PRO A 18 4.88 -6.89 16.83
C PRO A 18 5.77 -6.12 15.86
N GLU A 19 7.00 -6.62 15.63
CA GLU A 19 7.96 -6.01 14.70
C GLU A 19 7.43 -5.98 13.26
N MET A 20 6.78 -7.06 12.80
CA MET A 20 6.19 -7.11 11.46
C MET A 20 4.99 -6.16 11.34
N LYS A 21 4.18 -6.04 12.40
CA LYS A 21 3.06 -5.08 12.45
C LYS A 21 3.55 -3.64 12.35
N GLU A 22 4.62 -3.28 13.05
CA GLU A 22 5.21 -1.94 12.96
C GLU A 22 5.74 -1.63 11.56
N LYS A 23 6.44 -2.59 10.92
CA LYS A 23 6.91 -2.42 9.54
C LYS A 23 5.74 -2.22 8.56
N ALA A 24 4.68 -3.02 8.70
CA ALA A 24 3.48 -2.90 7.87
C ALA A 24 2.77 -1.56 8.08
N GLN A 25 2.64 -1.09 9.32
CA GLN A 25 2.06 0.24 9.61
C GLN A 25 2.89 1.38 9.03
N LYS A 26 4.22 1.35 9.17
CA LYS A 26 5.11 2.36 8.59
C LYS A 26 4.97 2.42 7.08
N ALA A 27 4.95 1.26 6.41
CA ALA A 27 4.72 1.20 4.97
C ALA A 27 3.34 1.75 4.57
N TYR A 28 2.28 1.41 5.33
CA TYR A 28 0.93 1.92 5.07
C TYR A 28 0.82 3.42 5.27
N GLN A 29 1.42 3.98 6.33
CA GLN A 29 1.47 5.43 6.57
C GLN A 29 2.25 6.16 5.47
N LEU A 30 3.38 5.59 5.04
CA LEU A 30 4.17 6.13 3.93
C LEU A 30 3.35 6.12 2.64
N TRP A 31 2.63 5.04 2.37
CA TRP A 31 1.75 4.90 1.21
C TRP A 31 0.59 5.91 1.24
N GLN A 32 -0.05 6.12 2.39
CA GLN A 32 -1.10 7.13 2.56
C GLN A 32 -0.60 8.56 2.27
N LYS A 33 0.67 8.85 2.59
CA LYS A 33 1.29 10.15 2.34
C LYS A 33 1.80 10.29 0.90
N ASN A 34 2.45 9.26 0.37
CA ASN A 34 3.03 9.26 -0.96
C ASN A 34 2.97 7.85 -1.58
N LEU A 35 2.05 7.70 -2.53
CA LEU A 35 1.80 6.44 -3.25
C LEU A 35 2.96 6.01 -4.15
N LEU A 36 3.81 6.96 -4.57
CA LEU A 36 4.94 6.77 -5.48
C LEU A 36 6.29 6.89 -4.76
N HIS A 37 6.30 6.75 -3.43
CA HIS A 37 7.55 6.86 -2.68
C HIS A 37 8.53 5.76 -3.11
N PRO A 38 9.79 6.07 -3.45
CA PRO A 38 10.74 5.08 -3.98
C PRO A 38 11.03 3.93 -3.00
N SER A 39 10.89 4.15 -1.69
CA SER A 39 11.02 3.09 -0.68
C SER A 39 9.82 2.14 -0.59
N LEU A 40 8.71 2.44 -1.25
CA LEU A 40 7.57 1.54 -1.38
C LEU A 40 7.75 0.69 -2.63
N HIS A 41 8.38 -0.47 -2.45
CA HIS A 41 8.53 -1.45 -3.53
C HIS A 41 7.23 -2.27 -3.66
N PHE A 42 6.18 -1.67 -4.23
CA PHE A 42 5.03 -2.46 -4.66
C PHE A 42 5.46 -3.30 -5.86
N LYS A 43 5.47 -4.63 -5.69
CA LYS A 43 5.67 -5.55 -6.81
C LYS A 43 4.43 -5.47 -7.69
N GLY A 44 4.46 -4.62 -8.69
CA GLY A 44 3.36 -4.46 -9.62
C GLY A 44 3.85 -4.24 -11.03
N GLN A 45 3.16 -4.87 -11.97
CA GLN A 45 3.25 -4.61 -13.40
C GLN A 45 2.52 -3.30 -13.77
N TRP A 46 2.39 -2.36 -12.82
CA TRP A 46 1.64 -1.12 -13.00
C TRP A 46 2.42 -0.21 -13.96
N LYS A 47 2.04 -0.25 -15.25
CA LYS A 47 2.34 0.85 -16.16
C LYS A 47 1.46 2.03 -15.76
N ILE A 48 2.05 3.00 -15.08
CA ILE A 48 1.44 4.31 -14.91
C ILE A 48 1.74 5.07 -16.20
N VAL A 49 0.77 5.15 -17.12
CA VAL A 49 0.89 5.99 -18.31
C VAL A 49 0.50 7.41 -17.92
N PHE A 50 1.47 8.31 -17.85
CA PHE A 50 1.21 9.72 -17.62
C PHE A 50 0.67 10.34 -18.92
N HIS A 51 -0.65 10.48 -19.03
CA HIS A 51 -1.25 11.35 -20.04
C HIS A 51 -1.73 12.62 -19.35
N GLN A 52 -1.03 13.74 -19.61
CA GLN A 52 -1.48 15.10 -19.27
C GLN A 52 -1.96 15.29 -17.82
N GLY A 53 -1.15 14.88 -16.83
CA GLY A 53 -1.28 15.35 -15.45
C GLY A 53 -2.51 14.90 -14.67
N THR A 54 -3.28 13.91 -15.14
CA THR A 54 -4.41 13.35 -14.38
C THR A 54 -4.29 11.82 -14.25
N LEU A 55 -4.51 11.31 -13.03
CA LEU A 55 -4.48 9.88 -12.71
C LEU A 55 -5.82 9.25 -13.05
N THR A 56 -5.94 8.62 -14.21
CA THR A 56 -7.09 7.78 -14.57
C THR A 56 -6.69 6.31 -14.58
N LYS A 57 -7.55 5.46 -14.01
CA LYS A 57 -7.38 4.01 -13.91
C LYS A 57 -8.17 3.35 -15.05
N GLU A 58 -7.50 2.64 -15.94
CA GLU A 58 -8.14 1.66 -16.84
C GLU A 58 -8.39 0.34 -16.11
#